data_AF-A0A381WHL1-F1
#
_entry.id   AF-A0A381WHL1-F1
#
_cell.length_a   1.000
_cell.length_b   1.000
_cell.length_c   1.000
_cell.angle_alpha   90.00
_cell.angle_beta   90.00
_cell.angle_gamma   90.00
#
_symmetry.space_group_name_H-M   'P 1'
#
loop_
_entity.id
_entity.type
_entity.pdbx_description
1 polymer ?
#
loop_
_entity_poly.entity_id
_entity_poly.type
_entity_poly.pdbx_seq_one_letter_code
_entity_poly.pdbx_strand_id
1 'polypeptide(L)'
;MKNNKSPFRTVIEPFIIKSVEPIKMTTESERKVIIKNAHYNLFKINAQDVLIDLLTDSGTGAMSSEQWAAIMRGDESYAGSQSFQRFESVV
;
A
#
# COMPACT_ATOMS: atom_id res chain seq x y z
N MET A 1 -37.86 -22.84 -0.95
CA MET A 1 -36.99 -21.92 -0.18
C MET A 1 -35.76 -21.62 -1.02
N LYS A 2 -35.54 -20.37 -1.44
CA LYS A 2 -34.40 -20.00 -2.29
C LYS A 2 -33.11 -20.02 -1.44
N ASN A 3 -32.14 -20.84 -1.84
CA ASN A 3 -30.80 -20.89 -1.25
C ASN A 3 -30.12 -19.53 -1.44
N ASN A 4 -30.11 -18.71 -0.39
CA ASN A 4 -29.48 -17.40 -0.40
C ASN A 4 -28.00 -17.54 0.01
N LYS A 5 -27.17 -18.15 -0.83
CA LYS A 5 -25.72 -18.11 -0.65
C LYS A 5 -25.24 -16.71 -1.05
N SER A 6 -24.61 -16.00 -0.11
CA SER A 6 -23.91 -14.74 -0.42
C SER A 6 -22.95 -14.97 -1.60
N PRO A 7 -22.92 -14.08 -2.61
CA PRO A 7 -21.98 -14.20 -3.73
C PRO A 7 -20.52 -14.00 -3.31
N PHE A 8 -20.27 -13.56 -2.07
CA PHE A 8 -18.94 -13.26 -1.57
C PHE A 8 -18.41 -14.39 -0.67
N ARG A 9 -17.20 -14.84 -0.97
CA ARG A 9 -16.40 -15.66 -0.07
C ARG A 9 -15.64 -14.72 0.87
N THR A 10 -15.96 -14.75 2.16
CA THR A 10 -15.14 -14.08 3.17
C THR A 10 -13.76 -14.72 3.18
N VAL A 11 -12.74 -13.93 2.89
CA VAL A 11 -11.34 -14.29 3.07
C VAL A 11 -10.94 -13.74 4.44
N ILE A 12 -10.33 -14.58 5.28
CA ILE A 12 -9.67 -14.12 6.49
C ILE A 12 -8.22 -13.89 6.10
N GLU A 13 -7.74 -12.67 6.25
CA GLU A 13 -6.36 -12.31 5.94
C GLU A 13 -5.40 -13.19 6.76
N PRO A 14 -4.43 -13.87 6.13
CA PRO A 14 -3.47 -14.73 6.83
C PRO A 14 -2.34 -13.91 7.49
N PHE A 15 -2.66 -12.72 7.99
CA PHE A 15 -1.77 -11.79 8.68
C PHE A 15 -2.59 -10.88 9.60
N ILE A 16 -1.91 -10.22 10.53
CA ILE A 16 -2.51 -9.20 11.40
C ILE A 16 -1.92 -7.82 11.08
N ILE A 17 -2.68 -6.78 11.36
CA ILE A 17 -2.20 -5.40 11.25
C ILE A 17 -1.18 -5.14 12.36
N LYS A 18 0.06 -4.79 11.99
CA LYS A 18 1.14 -4.45 12.92
C LYS A 18 1.25 -2.95 13.19
N SER A 19 0.96 -2.15 12.17
CA SER A 19 0.98 -0.68 12.20
C SER A 19 -0.08 -0.14 11.23
N VAL A 20 -0.47 1.11 11.40
CA VAL A 20 -1.45 1.80 10.55
C VAL A 20 -0.92 3.16 10.10
N GLU A 21 -1.34 3.59 8.91
CA GLU A 21 -1.14 4.96 8.43
C GLU A 21 -2.50 5.70 8.49
N PRO A 22 -2.58 6.87 9.13
CA PRO A 22 -3.81 7.65 9.18
C PRO A 22 -4.23 8.15 7.79
N ILE A 23 -5.52 8.09 7.50
CA ILE A 23 -6.11 8.63 6.26
C ILE A 23 -7.01 9.83 6.56
N LYS A 24 -7.07 10.80 5.64
CA LYS A 24 -7.96 11.95 5.71
C LYS A 24 -9.31 11.62 5.07
N MET A 25 -10.40 11.79 5.82
CA MET A 25 -11.76 11.72 5.27
C MET A 25 -12.15 13.06 4.65
N THR A 26 -12.01 13.19 3.33
CA THR A 26 -12.55 14.33 2.60
C THR A 26 -14.07 14.24 2.48
N THR A 27 -14.72 15.40 2.44
CA THR A 27 -16.13 15.54 2.06
C THR A 27 -16.30 15.50 0.55
N GLU A 28 -17.53 15.25 0.08
CA GLU A 28 -17.82 15.27 -1.36
C GLU A 28 -17.58 16.65 -1.99
N SER A 29 -17.92 17.73 -1.28
CA SER A 29 -17.70 19.10 -1.74
C SER A 29 -16.21 19.41 -1.92
N GLU A 30 -15.36 19.02 -0.97
CA GLU A 30 -13.90 19.15 -1.10
C GLU A 30 -13.40 18.37 -2.31
N ARG A 31 -13.82 17.10 -2.48
CA ARG A 31 -13.41 16.28 -3.64
C ARG A 31 -13.79 16.91 -4.97
N LYS A 32 -14.98 17.54 -5.09
CA LYS A 32 -15.40 18.27 -6.30
C LYS A 32 -14.47 19.44 -6.63
N VAL A 33 -14.01 20.19 -5.63
CA VAL A 33 -13.05 21.29 -5.82
C VAL A 33 -11.68 20.74 -6.21
N ILE A 34 -11.20 19.71 -5.51
CA ILE A 34 -9.89 19.07 -5.77
C ILE A 34 -9.82 18.53 -7.20
N ILE A 35 -10.80 17.74 -7.65
CA ILE A 35 -10.78 17.15 -9.00
C ILE A 35 -10.86 18.22 -10.09
N LYS A 36 -11.62 19.30 -9.86
CA LYS A 36 -11.70 20.43 -10.79
C LYS A 36 -10.37 21.17 -10.90
N ASN A 37 -9.71 21.43 -9.77
CA ASN A 37 -8.38 22.06 -9.73
C ASN A 37 -7.31 21.17 -10.35
N ALA A 38 -7.45 19.85 -10.24
CA ALA A 38 -6.60 18.87 -10.91
C ALA A 38 -6.89 18.73 -12.41
N HIS A 39 -7.80 19.53 -12.97
CA HIS A 39 -8.28 19.42 -14.36
C HIS A 39 -8.76 18.00 -14.72
N TYR A 40 -9.43 17.35 -13.76
CA TYR A 40 -9.95 15.98 -13.89
C TYR A 40 -8.88 14.91 -14.18
N ASN A 41 -7.61 15.21 -13.87
CA ASN A 41 -6.51 14.25 -13.97
C ASN A 41 -6.10 13.77 -12.56
N LEU A 42 -6.30 12.48 -12.27
CA LEU A 42 -6.00 11.88 -10.97
C LEU A 42 -4.50 11.95 -10.62
N PHE A 43 -3.60 11.91 -11.61
CA PHE A 43 -2.15 12.04 -11.39
C PHE A 43 -1.74 13.41 -10.81
N LYS A 44 -2.64 14.40 -10.83
CA LYS A 44 -2.41 15.74 -10.28
C LYS A 44 -3.02 15.94 -8.89
N ILE A 45 -3.65 14.92 -8.31
CA ILE A 45 -4.25 15.00 -6.97
C ILE A 45 -3.19 14.65 -5.92
N ASN A 46 -3.14 15.42 -4.84
CA ASN A 46 -2.25 15.13 -3.71
C ASN A 46 -2.72 13.85 -2.99
N ALA A 47 -1.79 12.96 -2.65
CA ALA A 47 -2.11 11.69 -1.97
C ALA A 47 -2.92 11.88 -0.67
N GLN A 48 -2.62 12.91 0.12
CA GLN A 48 -3.35 13.21 1.36
C GLN A 48 -4.85 13.50 1.17
N ASP A 49 -5.28 13.82 -0.06
CA ASP A 49 -6.68 14.11 -0.39
C ASP A 49 -7.41 12.89 -1.00
N VAL A 50 -6.69 11.79 -1.21
CA VAL A 50 -7.21 10.50 -1.69
C VAL A 50 -7.52 9.61 -0.49
N LEU A 51 -8.75 9.09 -0.43
CA LEU A 51 -9.19 8.26 0.69
C LEU A 51 -8.73 6.79 0.58
N ILE A 52 -8.87 6.22 -0.62
CA ILE A 52 -8.39 4.88 -0.97
C ILE A 52 -7.69 5.05 -2.32
N ASP A 53 -6.38 4.83 -2.33
CA ASP A 53 -5.59 4.95 -3.55
C ASP A 53 -5.47 3.59 -4.25
N LEU A 54 -6.02 3.52 -5.46
CA LEU A 54 -6.00 2.35 -6.33
C LEU A 54 -5.33 2.69 -7.68
N LEU A 55 -4.52 3.76 -7.72
CA LEU A 55 -3.90 4.23 -8.96
C LEU A 55 -2.86 3.24 -9.50
N THR A 56 -2.12 2.57 -8.62
CA THR A 56 -1.11 1.56 -8.98
C THR A 56 -0.82 0.58 -7.84
N ASP A 57 -0.35 -0.60 -8.19
CA ASP A 57 0.23 -1.62 -7.30
C ASP A 57 1.77 -1.55 -7.21
N SER A 58 2.40 -0.65 -7.98
CA SER A 58 3.86 -0.50 -8.01
C SER A 58 4.38 0.29 -6.82
N GLY A 59 4.91 -0.42 -5.81
CA GLY A 59 5.55 0.19 -4.64
C GLY A 59 4.59 0.63 -3.53
N THR A 60 3.30 0.29 -3.65
CA THR A 60 2.24 0.61 -2.68
C THR A 60 1.92 -0.54 -1.71
N GLY A 61 2.73 -1.61 -1.74
CA GLY A 61 2.57 -2.77 -0.86
C GLY A 61 2.97 -2.48 0.60
N ALA A 62 2.25 -3.07 1.55
CA ALA A 62 2.63 -3.04 2.96
C ALA A 62 3.68 -4.11 3.28
N MET A 63 4.83 -3.70 3.82
CA MET A 63 5.88 -4.60 4.27
C MET A 63 5.54 -5.28 5.61
N SER A 64 5.95 -6.54 5.75
CA SER A 64 5.91 -7.27 7.02
C SER A 64 6.89 -6.73 8.06
N SER A 65 6.73 -7.11 9.32
CA SER A 65 7.69 -6.77 10.38
C SER A 65 9.10 -7.29 10.10
N GLU A 66 9.24 -8.45 9.43
CA GLU A 66 10.55 -9.01 9.08
C GLU A 66 11.25 -8.21 7.98
N GLN A 67 10.50 -7.67 7.02
CA GLN A 67 11.06 -6.77 6.01
C GLN A 67 11.53 -5.46 6.65
N TRP A 68 10.74 -4.86 7.54
CA TRP A 68 11.18 -3.70 8.32
C TRP A 68 12.41 -4.00 9.18
N ALA A 69 12.49 -5.18 9.79
CA ALA A 69 13.67 -5.59 10.55
C ALA A 69 14.90 -5.82 9.65
N ALA A 70 14.71 -6.27 8.41
CA ALA A 70 15.78 -6.41 7.43
C ALA A 70 16.35 -5.05 7.02
N ILE A 71 15.50 -4.01 6.89
CA ILE A 71 15.96 -2.63 6.63
C ILE A 71 16.91 -2.17 7.75
N MET A 72 16.57 -2.43 9.01
CA MET A 72 17.43 -2.05 10.15
C MET A 72 18.76 -2.84 10.24
N ARG A 73 18.89 -3.93 9.48
CA ARG A 73 20.08 -4.77 9.41
C ARG A 73 20.79 -4.67 8.04
N GLY A 74 20.46 -3.67 7.23
CA GLY A 74 21.04 -3.50 5.90
C GLY A 74 22.56 -3.40 5.95
N ASP A 75 23.24 -4.22 5.16
CA ASP A 75 24.67 -4.08 4.89
C ASP A 75 24.91 -3.11 3.72
N GLU A 76 25.33 -1.89 4.05
CA GLU A 76 25.61 -0.77 3.14
C GLU A 76 27.07 -0.77 2.61
N SER A 77 27.78 -1.90 2.73
CA SER A 77 29.13 -2.04 2.19
C SER A 77 29.15 -1.90 0.66
N TYR A 78 30.08 -1.08 0.16
CA TYR A 78 30.21 -0.79 -1.28
C TYR A 78 30.52 -2.03 -2.14
N ALA A 79 31.26 -3.00 -1.60
CA ALA A 79 31.57 -4.26 -2.27
C ALA A 79 31.40 -5.42 -1.28
N GLY A 80 30.82 -6.52 -1.76
CA GLY A 80 30.66 -7.74 -0.95
C GLY A 80 29.51 -7.71 0.05
N SER A 81 28.50 -6.86 -0.14
CA SER A 81 27.34 -6.75 0.77
C SER A 81 26.67 -8.10 1.03
N GLN A 82 26.48 -8.43 2.30
CA GLN A 82 25.72 -9.61 2.73
C GLN A 82 24.25 -9.50 2.31
N SER A 83 23.69 -8.29 2.24
CA SER A 83 22.35 -8.05 1.72
C SER A 83 22.22 -8.52 0.27
N PHE A 84 23.24 -8.24 -0.56
CA PHE A 84 23.28 -8.69 -1.95
C PHE A 84 23.39 -10.22 -2.04
N GLN A 85 24.30 -10.84 -1.27
CA GLN A 85 24.45 -12.30 -1.28
C GLN A 85 23.15 -13.02 -0.89
N ARG A 86 22.43 -12.49 0.11
CA ARG A 86 21.10 -13.00 0.50
C ARG A 86 20.10 -12.87 -0.63
N PHE A 87 20.07 -11.72 -1.32
CA PHE A 87 19.21 -11.51 -2.48
C PHE A 87 19.55 -12.49 -3.62
N GLU A 88 20.83 -12.59 -3.99
CA GLU A 88 21.31 -13.49 -5.05
C GLU A 88 20.91 -14.95 -4.81
N SER A 89 20.95 -15.41 -3.55
CA SER A 89 20.57 -16.80 -3.22
C SER A 89 19.10 -17.16 -3.43
N VAL A 90 18.21 -16.19 -3.64
CA VAL A 90 16.76 -16.41 -3.75
C VAL A 90 16.17 -15.95 -5.09
N VAL A 91 17.00 -15.43 -6.00
CA VAL A 91 16.59 -15.00 -7.34
C VAL A 91 16.98 -15.97 -8.43
#